data_AF-A0A967KR44-F1
#
_entry.id   AF-A0A967KR44-F1
#
_cell.length_a   1.000
_cell.length_b   1.000
_cell.length_c   1.000
_cell.angle_alpha   90.00
_cell.angle_beta   90.00
_cell.angle_gamma   90.00
#
_symmetry.space_group_name_H-M   'P 1'
#
loop_
_entity.id
_entity.type
_entity.pdbx_description
1 polymer ?
#
loop_
_entity_poly.entity_id
_entity_poly.type
_entity_poly.pdbx_seq_one_letter_code
_entity_poly.pdbx_strand_id
1 'polypeptide(L)'
;MINQRTPNLILWFFLAVFTLSCIMMGWLLWPFISVIILAIVVTGIFIPVYNLLVRKFNPTIASLLTCVLIFFVLFLPLSFFVGILANEAWDLYLTARGALQSKPIMELLEKSDIFETINQFLARFKIEITGEQLNRAIAEVGRVVGLFLYEQARSITTNVLKFIVNFFFMLLIIFYLLIDSHRLISFIVKLSPLPEDQDQKLIQKFKDIATAILLGNGLGGLIQG
;
A
#
# COMPACT_ATOMS: atom_id res chain seq x y z
N MET A 1 8.95 47.36 -45.13
CA MET A 1 8.22 47.31 -43.84
C MET A 1 8.06 45.84 -43.45
N ILE A 2 8.99 45.27 -42.67
CA ILE A 2 8.92 43.90 -42.18
C ILE A 2 8.62 43.97 -40.68
N ASN A 3 7.40 43.58 -40.33
CA ASN A 3 6.77 43.72 -39.04
C ASN A 3 7.40 42.77 -37.99
N GLN A 4 8.22 43.29 -37.08
CA GLN A 4 8.89 42.54 -36.00
C GLN A 4 7.96 42.17 -34.81
N ARG A 5 6.67 41.90 -35.03
CA ARG A 5 5.69 41.59 -33.96
C ARG A 5 5.49 40.08 -33.67
N THR A 6 6.30 39.20 -34.23
CA THR A 6 6.18 37.74 -34.05
C THR A 6 6.96 37.09 -32.89
N PRO A 7 8.01 37.66 -32.27
CA PRO A 7 8.78 36.93 -31.25
C PRO A 7 7.98 36.68 -29.96
N ASN A 8 7.13 37.64 -29.55
CA ASN A 8 6.32 37.49 -28.35
C ASN A 8 5.25 36.38 -28.52
N LEU A 9 4.68 36.21 -29.71
CA LEU A 9 3.60 35.24 -29.92
C LEU A 9 4.12 33.79 -29.88
N ILE A 10 5.32 33.56 -30.42
CA ILE A 10 6.01 32.27 -30.34
C ILE A 10 6.43 31.96 -28.89
N LEU A 11 6.96 32.95 -28.16
CA LEU A 11 7.32 32.80 -26.75
C LEU A 11 6.10 32.51 -25.86
N TRP A 12 4.99 33.21 -26.04
CA TRP A 12 3.74 32.97 -25.30
C TRP A 12 3.13 31.61 -25.63
N PHE A 13 3.17 31.19 -26.90
CA PHE A 13 2.76 29.84 -27.30
C PHE A 13 3.64 28.77 -26.67
N PHE A 14 4.96 28.91 -26.74
CA PHE A 14 5.92 28.02 -26.09
C PHE A 14 5.69 27.95 -24.58
N LEU A 15 5.52 29.10 -23.91
CA LEU A 15 5.27 29.18 -22.47
C LEU A 15 3.95 28.51 -22.09
N ALA A 16 2.90 28.70 -22.89
CA ALA A 16 1.61 28.05 -22.67
C ALA A 16 1.71 26.53 -22.77
N VAL A 17 2.36 26.01 -23.84
CA VAL A 17 2.58 24.57 -24.02
C VAL A 17 3.50 24.00 -22.94
N PHE A 18 4.56 24.72 -22.57
CA PHE A 18 5.47 24.32 -21.50
C PHE A 18 4.75 24.24 -20.15
N THR A 19 3.94 25.25 -19.82
CA THR A 19 3.16 25.29 -18.59
C THR A 19 2.13 24.15 -18.57
N LEU A 20 1.41 23.93 -19.68
CA LEU A 20 0.49 22.81 -19.82
C LEU A 20 1.20 21.45 -19.65
N SER A 21 2.38 21.29 -20.24
CA SER A 21 3.20 20.09 -20.09
C SER A 21 3.65 19.88 -18.65
N CYS A 22 4.08 20.95 -17.95
CA CYS A 22 4.43 20.89 -16.53
C CYS A 22 3.23 20.52 -15.65
N ILE A 23 2.05 21.07 -15.93
CA ILE A 23 0.81 20.74 -15.20
C ILE A 23 0.44 19.28 -15.44
N MET A 24 0.43 18.82 -16.69
CA MET A 24 0.14 17.41 -17.01
C MET A 24 1.14 16.45 -16.36
N MET A 25 2.44 16.79 -16.38
CA MET A 25 3.48 16.02 -15.71
C MET A 25 3.27 15.98 -14.19
N GLY A 26 2.96 17.13 -13.58
CA GLY A 26 2.64 17.21 -12.16
C GLY A 26 1.42 16.37 -11.78
N TRP A 27 0.38 16.37 -12.62
CA TRP A 27 -0.82 15.58 -12.39
C TRP A 27 -0.58 14.08 -12.56
N LEU A 28 0.29 13.69 -13.51
CA LEU A 28 0.74 12.32 -13.69
C LEU A 28 1.56 11.81 -12.49
N LEU A 29 2.40 12.67 -11.89
CA LEU A 29 3.22 12.34 -10.72
C LEU A 29 2.44 12.40 -9.39
N TRP A 30 1.32 13.12 -9.34
CA TRP A 30 0.48 13.27 -8.15
C TRP A 30 0.19 11.95 -7.39
N PRO A 31 -0.27 10.86 -8.04
CA PRO A 31 -0.51 9.60 -7.34
C PRO A 31 0.75 8.94 -6.76
N PHE A 32 1.94 9.31 -7.24
CA PHE A 32 3.22 8.75 -6.81
C PHE A 32 3.95 9.61 -5.77
N ILE A 33 3.43 10.77 -5.39
CA ILE A 33 4.09 11.66 -4.41
C ILE A 33 4.38 10.92 -3.10
N SER A 34 3.41 10.15 -2.58
CA SER A 34 3.61 9.34 -1.37
C SER A 34 4.73 8.31 -1.54
N VAL A 35 4.84 7.69 -2.72
CA VAL A 35 5.88 6.70 -3.04
C VAL A 35 7.25 7.37 -3.14
N ILE A 36 7.33 8.56 -3.77
CA ILE A 36 8.55 9.35 -3.88
C ILE A 36 9.06 9.77 -2.50
N ILE A 37 8.17 10.28 -1.62
CA ILE A 37 8.53 10.66 -0.25
C ILE A 37 9.07 9.45 0.51
N LEU A 38 8.37 8.31 0.42
CA LEU A 38 8.82 7.08 1.09
C LEU A 38 10.17 6.60 0.54
N ALA A 39 10.39 6.68 -0.77
CA ALA A 39 11.68 6.38 -1.39
C ALA A 39 12.81 7.28 -0.85
N ILE A 40 12.57 8.59 -0.67
CA ILE A 40 13.55 9.53 -0.11
C ILE A 40 13.90 9.14 1.33
N VAL A 41 12.89 8.85 2.17
CA VAL A 41 13.09 8.45 3.57
C VAL A 41 13.88 7.14 3.67
N VAL A 42 13.46 6.11 2.92
CA VAL A 42 14.15 4.81 2.89
C VAL A 42 15.57 4.96 2.38
N THR A 43 15.78 5.76 1.33
CA THR A 43 17.14 6.07 0.85
C THR A 43 17.97 6.67 1.97
N GLY A 44 17.47 7.71 2.66
CA GLY A 44 18.17 8.36 3.76
C GLY A 44 18.62 7.38 4.85
N ILE A 45 17.79 6.41 5.19
CA ILE A 45 18.07 5.35 6.17
C ILE A 45 19.17 4.39 5.67
N PHE A 46 19.16 4.05 4.37
CA PHE A 46 20.08 3.06 3.79
C PHE A 46 21.35 3.66 3.16
N ILE A 47 21.49 4.99 3.09
CA ILE A 47 22.75 5.68 2.72
C ILE A 47 24.00 5.11 3.45
N PRO A 48 24.02 4.88 4.77
CA PRO A 48 25.20 4.31 5.42
C PRO A 48 25.57 2.93 4.86
N VAL A 49 24.57 2.08 4.58
CA VAL A 49 24.78 0.76 3.98
C VAL A 49 25.33 0.92 2.56
N TYR A 50 24.73 1.77 1.74
CA TYR A 50 25.21 2.06 0.39
C TYR A 50 26.67 2.55 0.38
N ASN A 51 27.03 3.47 1.28
CA ASN A 51 28.40 3.98 1.40
C ASN A 51 29.42 2.92 1.82
N LEU A 52 29.01 1.90 2.59
CA LEU A 52 29.88 0.75 2.88
C LEU A 52 30.08 -0.12 1.65
N LEU A 53 29.04 -0.33 0.85
CA LEU A 53 29.10 -1.13 -0.37
C LEU A 53 29.90 -0.44 -1.49
N VAL A 54 29.77 0.88 -1.64
CA VAL A 54 30.48 1.66 -2.67
C VAL A 54 32.00 1.67 -2.49
N ARG A 55 32.48 1.40 -1.27
CA ARG A 55 33.92 1.25 -1.00
C ARG A 55 34.51 -0.01 -1.65
N LYS A 56 33.67 -1.02 -1.94
CA LYS A 56 34.09 -2.31 -2.49
C LYS A 56 33.64 -2.53 -3.94
N PHE A 57 32.55 -1.90 -4.35
CA PHE A 57 31.92 -2.09 -5.66
C PHE A 57 31.65 -0.76 -6.37
N ASN A 58 31.43 -0.81 -7.68
CA ASN A 58 31.00 0.35 -8.45
C ASN A 58 29.65 0.91 -7.95
N PRO A 59 29.39 2.23 -8.06
CA PRO A 59 28.16 2.87 -7.59
C PRO A 59 26.87 2.17 -8.02
N THR A 60 26.79 1.74 -9.28
CA THR A 60 25.63 1.03 -9.84
C THR A 60 25.39 -0.35 -9.20
N ILE A 61 26.46 -1.08 -8.88
CA ILE A 61 26.37 -2.40 -8.24
C ILE A 61 26.03 -2.23 -6.76
N ALA A 62 26.65 -1.24 -6.10
CA ALA A 62 26.36 -0.91 -4.72
C ALA A 62 24.90 -0.48 -4.53
N SER A 63 24.33 0.33 -5.44
CA SER A 63 22.92 0.72 -5.38
C SER A 63 22.00 -0.47 -5.63
N LEU A 64 22.29 -1.32 -6.63
CA LEU A 64 21.51 -2.52 -6.91
C LEU A 64 21.48 -3.46 -5.68
N LEU A 65 22.64 -3.74 -5.09
CA LEU A 65 22.74 -4.58 -3.89
C LEU A 65 21.99 -3.98 -2.70
N THR A 66 22.04 -2.65 -2.54
CA THR A 66 21.28 -1.95 -1.50
C THR A 66 19.77 -2.05 -1.76
N CYS A 67 19.31 -1.92 -3.00
CA CYS A 67 17.91 -2.13 -3.37
C CYS A 67 17.44 -3.57 -3.12
N VAL A 68 18.29 -4.57 -3.39
CA VAL A 68 17.99 -5.98 -3.07
C VAL A 68 17.89 -6.18 -1.57
N LEU A 69 18.78 -5.57 -0.78
CA LEU A 69 18.68 -5.61 0.68
C LEU A 69 17.37 -4.98 1.17
N ILE A 70 17.01 -3.79 0.66
CA ILE A 70 15.76 -3.10 0.98
C ILE A 70 14.55 -3.96 0.60
N PHE A 71 14.61 -4.63 -0.56
CA PHE A 71 13.57 -5.57 -0.99
C PHE A 71 13.34 -6.61 0.11
N PHE A 72 14.38 -7.30 0.58
CA PHE A 72 14.21 -8.32 1.63
C PHE A 72 13.76 -7.72 2.96
N VAL A 73 14.36 -6.60 3.40
CA VAL A 73 14.02 -5.96 4.68
C VAL A 73 12.56 -5.51 4.73
N LEU A 74 11.99 -5.05 3.62
CA LEU A 74 10.58 -4.61 3.58
C LEU A 74 9.61 -5.73 3.19
N PHE A 75 9.97 -6.57 2.21
CA PHE A 75 9.08 -7.57 1.64
C PHE A 75 8.88 -8.77 2.59
N LEU A 76 9.95 -9.21 3.27
CA LEU A 76 9.91 -10.36 4.16
C LEU A 76 8.95 -10.18 5.36
N PRO A 77 9.03 -9.09 6.17
CA PRO A 77 8.10 -8.88 7.28
C PRO A 77 6.66 -8.69 6.80
N LEU A 78 6.47 -8.01 5.67
CA LEU A 78 5.14 -7.82 5.11
C LEU A 78 4.51 -9.14 4.66
N SER A 79 5.28 -9.99 3.97
CA SER A 79 4.81 -11.31 3.53
C SER A 79 4.45 -12.21 4.72
N PHE A 80 5.27 -12.18 5.77
CA PHE A 80 5.01 -12.93 7.00
C PHE A 80 3.72 -12.46 7.68
N PHE A 81 3.56 -11.14 7.84
CA PHE A 81 2.37 -10.55 8.45
C PHE A 81 1.09 -10.88 7.66
N VAL A 82 1.11 -10.74 6.34
CA VAL A 82 -0.01 -11.13 5.47
C VAL A 82 -0.30 -12.62 5.58
N GLY A 83 0.74 -13.45 5.66
CA GLY A 83 0.60 -14.89 5.87
C GLY A 83 -0.11 -15.23 7.19
N ILE A 84 0.24 -14.57 8.29
CA ILE A 84 -0.43 -14.76 9.59
C ILE A 84 -1.91 -14.36 9.49
N LEU A 85 -2.19 -13.16 8.98
CA LEU A 85 -3.56 -12.67 8.83
C LEU A 85 -4.41 -13.56 7.93
N ALA A 86 -3.83 -14.10 6.85
CA ALA A 86 -4.52 -15.03 5.97
C ALA A 86 -4.87 -16.34 6.70
N ASN A 87 -3.98 -16.85 7.54
CA ASN A 87 -4.26 -18.03 8.37
C ASN A 87 -5.36 -17.76 9.39
N GLU A 88 -5.33 -16.62 10.09
CA GLU A 88 -6.40 -16.24 11.04
C GLU A 88 -7.76 -16.10 10.34
N ALA A 89 -7.80 -15.46 9.17
CA ALA A 89 -9.02 -15.34 8.38
C ALA A 89 -9.54 -16.71 7.92
N TRP A 90 -8.64 -17.64 7.56
CA TRP A 90 -9.00 -19.00 7.18
C TRP A 90 -9.55 -19.81 8.36
N ASP A 91 -8.96 -19.69 9.54
CA ASP A 91 -9.43 -20.37 10.76
C ASP A 91 -10.80 -19.86 11.21
N LEU A 92 -11.02 -18.54 11.14
CA LEU A 92 -12.33 -17.94 11.36
C LEU A 92 -13.37 -18.45 10.35
N TYR A 93 -12.99 -18.59 9.07
CA TYR A 93 -13.87 -19.17 8.05
C TYR A 93 -14.23 -20.62 8.34
N LEU A 94 -13.26 -21.45 8.75
CA LEU A 94 -13.50 -22.85 9.12
C LEU A 94 -14.39 -22.96 10.37
N THR A 95 -14.17 -22.11 11.38
CA THR A 95 -14.98 -22.06 12.59
C THR A 95 -16.43 -21.66 12.28
N ALA A 96 -16.62 -20.64 11.44
CA ALA A 96 -17.94 -20.21 10.99
C ALA A 96 -18.64 -21.32 10.16
N ARG A 97 -17.91 -21.96 9.25
CA ARG A 97 -18.43 -23.08 8.45
C ARG A 97 -18.77 -24.29 9.31
N GLY A 98 -17.94 -24.62 10.30
CA GLY A 98 -18.18 -25.69 11.26
C GLY A 98 -19.42 -25.44 12.12
N ALA A 99 -19.62 -24.19 12.57
CA ALA A 99 -20.84 -23.78 13.27
C ALA A 99 -22.09 -23.96 12.37
N LEU A 100 -21.99 -23.60 11.08
CA LEU A 100 -23.08 -23.77 10.10
C LEU A 100 -23.32 -25.23 9.66
N GLN A 101 -22.29 -26.09 9.71
CA GLN A 101 -22.39 -27.52 9.36
C GLN A 101 -22.80 -28.41 10.53
N SER A 102 -22.62 -27.96 11.78
CA SER A 102 -22.89 -28.76 12.98
C SER A 102 -24.36 -29.14 13.18
N LYS A 103 -25.28 -28.54 12.41
CA LYS A 103 -26.55 -29.15 12.01
C LYS A 103 -26.89 -28.62 10.63
N PRO A 104 -27.28 -29.44 9.63
CA PRO A 104 -27.79 -28.90 8.39
C PRO A 104 -28.92 -27.96 8.79
N ILE A 105 -28.84 -26.70 8.38
CA ILE A 105 -29.90 -25.73 8.62
C ILE A 105 -31.24 -26.35 8.17
N MET A 106 -31.23 -27.16 7.09
CA MET A 106 -32.32 -28.04 6.68
C MET A 106 -32.78 -29.05 7.75
N GLU A 107 -31.89 -29.82 8.39
CA GLU A 107 -32.25 -30.85 9.36
C GLU A 107 -32.69 -30.27 10.71
N LEU A 108 -32.23 -29.06 11.06
CA LEU A 108 -32.79 -28.26 12.15
C LEU A 108 -34.17 -27.68 11.78
N LEU A 109 -34.34 -27.17 10.56
CA LEU A 109 -35.63 -26.65 10.08
C LEU A 109 -36.67 -27.77 9.89
N GLU A 110 -36.24 -29.00 9.64
CA GLU A 110 -37.12 -30.16 9.45
C GLU A 110 -37.42 -30.91 10.77
N LYS A 111 -36.50 -30.89 11.76
CA LYS A 111 -36.69 -31.56 13.08
C LYS A 111 -37.04 -30.66 14.25
N SER A 112 -36.91 -29.34 14.14
CA SER A 112 -37.31 -28.46 15.23
C SER A 112 -38.70 -27.89 14.98
N ASP A 113 -39.53 -27.91 16.02
CA ASP A 113 -40.81 -27.20 16.15
C ASP A 113 -40.70 -25.69 15.83
N ILE A 114 -39.54 -25.17 15.43
CA ILE A 114 -39.30 -23.81 14.99
C ILE A 114 -40.02 -23.57 13.66
N PHE A 115 -40.04 -24.52 12.72
CA PHE A 115 -40.85 -24.33 11.50
C PHE A 115 -42.34 -24.26 11.87
N GLU A 116 -42.80 -25.10 12.80
CA GLU A 116 -44.20 -25.12 13.24
C GLU A 116 -44.56 -23.92 14.14
N THR A 117 -43.64 -23.41 14.96
CA THR A 117 -43.81 -22.24 15.82
C THR A 117 -43.73 -20.94 15.01
N ILE A 118 -42.79 -20.85 14.06
CA ILE A 118 -42.73 -19.75 13.09
C ILE A 118 -44.00 -19.79 12.23
N ASN A 119 -44.41 -20.95 11.74
CA ASN A 119 -45.62 -21.08 10.92
C ASN A 119 -46.91 -20.85 11.74
N GLN A 120 -46.98 -21.21 13.03
CA GLN A 120 -48.11 -20.86 13.92
C GLN A 120 -48.12 -19.37 14.30
N PHE A 121 -46.95 -18.75 14.45
CA PHE A 121 -46.83 -17.31 14.70
C PHE A 121 -47.15 -16.48 13.46
N LEU A 122 -46.78 -16.96 12.26
CA LEU A 122 -47.12 -16.37 10.96
C LEU A 122 -48.54 -16.73 10.47
N ALA A 123 -49.11 -17.85 10.90
CA ALA A 123 -50.52 -18.21 10.67
C ALA A 123 -51.47 -17.24 11.37
N ARG A 124 -51.07 -16.65 12.51
CA ARG A 124 -51.81 -15.53 13.14
C ARG A 124 -51.88 -14.28 12.25
N PHE A 125 -51.00 -14.17 11.26
CA PHE A 125 -50.97 -13.11 10.26
C PHE A 125 -51.43 -13.55 8.85
N LYS A 126 -51.90 -14.81 8.66
CA LYS A 126 -52.27 -15.42 7.37
C LYS A 126 -51.14 -15.41 6.31
N ILE A 127 -49.88 -15.55 6.73
CA ILE A 127 -48.74 -15.64 5.81
C ILE A 127 -48.21 -17.07 5.86
N GLU A 128 -48.53 -17.87 4.85
CA GLU A 128 -47.87 -19.17 4.63
C GLU A 128 -46.51 -18.91 3.97
N ILE A 129 -45.41 -19.11 4.72
CA ILE A 129 -44.08 -19.09 4.10
C ILE A 129 -43.91 -20.39 3.33
N THR A 130 -44.21 -20.35 2.03
CA THR A 130 -43.97 -21.46 1.10
C THR A 130 -42.46 -21.75 1.05
N GLY A 131 -42.05 -23.01 0.94
CA GLY A 131 -40.62 -23.39 0.82
C GLY A 131 -39.87 -22.65 -0.31
N GLU A 132 -40.59 -22.18 -1.34
CA GLU A 132 -40.06 -21.25 -2.35
C GLU A 132 -39.60 -19.91 -1.78
N GLN A 133 -40.35 -19.29 -0.86
CA GLN A 133 -39.99 -17.98 -0.29
C GLN A 133 -38.75 -18.09 0.61
N LEU A 134 -38.63 -19.20 1.35
CA LEU A 134 -37.44 -19.50 2.14
C LEU A 134 -36.21 -19.73 1.24
N ASN A 135 -36.35 -20.52 0.17
CA ASN A 135 -35.29 -20.71 -0.81
C ASN A 135 -34.88 -19.40 -1.50
N ARG A 136 -35.84 -18.53 -1.84
CA ARG A 136 -35.56 -17.19 -2.39
C ARG A 136 -34.81 -16.32 -1.38
N ALA A 137 -35.20 -16.32 -0.10
CA ALA A 137 -34.50 -15.56 0.94
C ALA A 137 -33.06 -16.05 1.14
N ILE A 138 -32.83 -17.37 1.16
CA ILE A 138 -31.49 -17.96 1.26
C ILE A 138 -30.66 -17.65 0.01
N ALA A 139 -31.26 -17.74 -1.18
CA ALA A 139 -30.59 -17.38 -2.43
C ALA A 139 -30.22 -15.88 -2.48
N GLU A 140 -31.07 -14.99 -1.96
CA GLU A 140 -30.80 -13.56 -1.90
C GLU A 140 -29.64 -13.25 -0.93
N VAL A 141 -29.64 -13.87 0.26
CA VAL A 141 -28.53 -13.76 1.22
C VAL A 141 -27.23 -14.32 0.62
N GLY A 142 -27.28 -15.48 -0.02
CA GLY A 142 -26.14 -16.08 -0.70
C GLY A 142 -25.61 -15.21 -1.84
N ARG A 143 -26.50 -14.53 -2.59
CA ARG A 143 -26.15 -13.57 -3.63
C ARG A 143 -25.47 -12.34 -3.05
N VAL A 144 -25.99 -11.75 -1.97
CA VAL A 144 -25.40 -10.58 -1.30
C VAL A 144 -24.01 -10.93 -0.75
N VAL A 145 -23.87 -12.05 -0.05
CA VAL A 145 -22.59 -12.52 0.47
C VAL A 145 -21.62 -12.85 -0.67
N GLY A 146 -22.08 -13.53 -1.72
CA GLY A 146 -21.26 -13.86 -2.89
C GLY A 146 -20.75 -12.63 -3.63
N LEU A 147 -21.60 -11.62 -3.83
CA LEU A 147 -21.21 -10.34 -4.43
C LEU A 147 -20.23 -9.57 -3.53
N PHE A 148 -20.46 -9.54 -2.22
CA PHE A 148 -19.54 -8.93 -1.28
C PHE A 148 -18.16 -9.59 -1.31
N LEU A 149 -18.10 -10.92 -1.28
CA LEU A 149 -16.85 -11.68 -1.36
C LEU A 149 -16.15 -11.50 -2.72
N TYR A 150 -16.90 -11.43 -3.82
CA TYR A 150 -16.36 -11.17 -5.14
C TYR A 150 -15.73 -9.77 -5.24
N GLU A 151 -16.45 -8.73 -4.79
CA GLU A 151 -15.92 -7.36 -4.75
C GLU A 151 -14.71 -7.25 -3.82
N GLN A 152 -14.74 -7.92 -2.66
CA GLN A 152 -13.62 -7.96 -1.73
C GLN A 152 -12.40 -8.66 -2.34
N ALA A 153 -12.58 -9.82 -2.99
CA ALA A 153 -11.50 -10.55 -3.66
C ALA A 153 -10.89 -9.72 -4.81
N ARG A 154 -11.74 -9.04 -5.60
CA ARG A 154 -11.29 -8.13 -6.66
C ARG A 154 -10.53 -6.93 -6.11
N SER A 155 -11.02 -6.34 -5.02
CA SER A 155 -10.35 -5.22 -4.33
C SER A 155 -8.98 -5.63 -3.80
N ILE A 156 -8.88 -6.79 -3.13
CA ILE A 156 -7.62 -7.35 -2.65
C ILE A 156 -6.65 -7.54 -3.81
N THR A 157 -7.08 -8.20 -4.89
CA THR A 157 -6.24 -8.45 -6.08
C THR A 157 -5.72 -7.13 -6.67
N THR A 158 -6.59 -6.14 -6.82
CA THR A 158 -6.23 -4.82 -7.37
C THR A 158 -5.25 -4.08 -6.45
N ASN A 159 -5.46 -4.13 -5.13
CA ASN A 159 -4.60 -3.48 -4.16
C ASN A 159 -3.22 -4.16 -4.07
N VAL A 160 -3.16 -5.48 -4.17
CA VAL A 160 -1.89 -6.23 -4.25
C VAL A 160 -1.11 -5.83 -5.50
N LEU A 161 -1.76 -5.78 -6.68
CA LEU A 161 -1.09 -5.33 -7.91
C LEU A 161 -0.60 -3.88 -7.80
N LYS A 162 -1.42 -2.97 -7.28
CA LYS A 162 -1.02 -1.57 -7.02
C LYS A 162 0.16 -1.50 -6.06
N PHE A 163 0.13 -2.28 -4.99
CA PHE A 163 1.23 -2.35 -4.02
C PHE A 163 2.52 -2.81 -4.71
N ILE A 164 2.49 -3.90 -5.48
CA ILE A 164 3.65 -4.42 -6.21
C ILE A 164 4.22 -3.36 -7.15
N VAL A 165 3.38 -2.72 -7.98
CA VAL A 165 3.82 -1.68 -8.92
C VAL A 165 4.44 -0.49 -8.18
N ASN A 166 3.76 0.02 -7.15
CA ASN A 166 4.28 1.12 -6.34
C ASN A 166 5.59 0.76 -5.63
N PHE A 167 5.73 -0.48 -5.16
CA PHE A 167 6.92 -0.97 -4.51
C PHE A 167 8.11 -1.06 -5.47
N PHE A 168 7.92 -1.60 -6.68
CA PHE A 168 8.97 -1.59 -7.71
C PHE A 168 9.33 -0.19 -8.16
N PHE A 169 8.34 0.71 -8.29
CA PHE A 169 8.58 2.10 -8.63
C PHE A 169 9.38 2.80 -7.52
N MET A 170 9.06 2.53 -6.25
CA MET A 170 9.83 2.99 -5.10
C MET A 170 11.29 2.52 -5.17
N LEU A 171 11.52 1.22 -5.44
CA LEU A 171 12.87 0.67 -5.57
C LEU A 171 13.64 1.31 -6.73
N LEU A 172 12.98 1.59 -7.85
CA LEU A 172 13.57 2.29 -8.98
C LEU A 172 13.97 3.72 -8.58
N ILE A 173 13.10 4.45 -7.89
CA ILE A 173 13.41 5.79 -7.38
C ILE A 173 14.61 5.72 -6.45
N ILE A 174 14.61 4.81 -5.46
CA ILE A 174 15.71 4.60 -4.51
C ILE A 174 17.02 4.30 -5.26
N PHE A 175 16.98 3.43 -6.28
CA PHE A 175 18.15 3.07 -7.07
C PHE A 175 18.81 4.31 -7.69
N TYR A 176 18.04 5.16 -8.35
CA TYR A 176 18.54 6.41 -8.92
C TYR A 176 18.94 7.42 -7.84
N LEU A 177 18.18 7.49 -6.74
CA LEU A 177 18.48 8.37 -5.61
C LEU A 177 19.81 8.01 -4.93
N LEU A 178 20.16 6.72 -4.86
CA LEU A 178 21.41 6.25 -4.28
C LEU A 178 22.61 6.57 -5.18
N ILE A 179 22.47 6.37 -6.51
CA ILE A 179 23.50 6.70 -7.50
C ILE A 179 23.83 8.20 -7.43
N ASP A 180 22.81 9.05 -7.41
CA ASP A 180 22.93 10.52 -7.37
C ASP A 180 22.81 11.10 -5.94
N SER A 181 23.10 10.30 -4.91
CA SER A 181 22.81 10.65 -3.50
C SER A 181 23.42 11.97 -3.03
N HIS A 182 24.63 12.29 -3.49
CA HIS A 182 25.29 13.58 -3.23
C HIS A 182 24.51 14.77 -3.81
N ARG A 183 23.89 14.59 -4.98
CA ARG A 183 23.13 15.63 -5.68
C ARG A 183 21.84 15.94 -4.93
N LEU A 184 21.17 14.92 -4.38
CA LEU A 184 19.94 15.07 -3.61
C LEU A 184 20.16 15.85 -2.30
N ILE A 185 21.16 15.46 -1.50
CA ILE A 185 21.48 16.16 -0.24
C ILE A 185 21.85 17.61 -0.55
N SER A 186 22.67 17.84 -1.58
CA SER A 186 23.04 19.20 -1.98
C SER A 186 21.84 20.03 -2.45
N PHE A 187 20.84 19.40 -3.08
CA PHE A 187 19.63 20.08 -3.52
C PHE A 187 18.74 20.48 -2.34
N ILE A 188 18.55 19.58 -1.37
CA ILE A 188 17.77 19.86 -0.15
C ILE A 188 18.44 20.99 0.65
N VAL A 189 19.75 20.94 0.85
CA VAL A 189 20.52 22.00 1.54
C VAL A 189 20.42 23.32 0.78
N LYS A 190 20.48 23.32 -0.55
CA LYS A 190 20.34 24.55 -1.36
C LYS A 190 18.94 25.15 -1.35
N LEU A 191 17.89 24.36 -1.13
CA LEU A 191 16.53 24.86 -0.94
C LEU A 191 16.28 25.36 0.48
N SER A 192 17.10 24.95 1.44
CA SER A 192 16.98 25.37 2.83
C SER A 192 17.31 26.85 2.96
N PRO A 193 16.44 27.67 3.56
CA PRO A 193 16.76 29.06 3.90
C PRO A 193 17.70 29.17 5.12
N LEU A 194 18.12 28.05 5.72
CA LEU A 194 18.98 28.04 6.90
C LEU A 194 20.48 28.18 6.54
N PRO A 195 21.30 28.71 7.47
CA PRO A 195 22.75 28.67 7.38
C PRO A 195 23.28 27.22 7.30
N GLU A 196 24.33 26.99 6.49
CA GLU A 196 24.89 25.64 6.24
C GLU A 196 25.28 24.88 7.52
N ASP A 197 25.74 25.58 8.56
CA ASP A 197 26.11 24.98 9.85
C ASP A 197 24.89 24.40 10.61
N GLN A 198 23.72 25.01 10.42
CA GLN A 198 22.47 24.56 11.03
C GLN A 198 21.88 23.37 10.26
N ASP A 199 21.94 23.40 8.93
CA ASP A 199 21.52 22.26 8.09
C ASP A 199 22.33 21.01 8.42
N GLN A 200 23.66 21.13 8.54
CA GLN A 200 24.51 19.99 8.92
C GLN A 200 24.17 19.44 10.31
N LYS A 201 23.92 20.32 11.30
CA LYS A 201 23.49 19.90 12.63
C LYS A 201 22.13 19.21 12.60
N LEU A 202 21.19 19.70 11.79
CA LEU A 202 19.86 19.12 11.66
C LEU A 202 19.92 17.72 11.02
N ILE A 203 20.69 17.57 9.94
CA ILE A 203 20.95 16.27 9.29
C ILE A 203 21.57 15.29 10.27
N GLN A 204 22.58 15.72 11.05
CA GLN A 204 23.22 14.87 12.04
C GLN A 204 22.24 14.44 13.13
N LYS A 205 21.45 15.35 13.70
CA LYS A 205 20.42 15.02 14.70
C LYS A 205 19.38 14.05 14.16
N PHE A 206 18.92 14.23 12.91
CA PHE A 206 17.99 13.30 12.27
C PHE A 206 18.59 11.89 12.16
N LYS A 207 19.86 11.81 11.77
CA LYS A 207 20.58 10.53 11.66
C LYS A 207 20.73 9.85 13.02
N ASP A 208 21.05 10.61 14.07
CA ASP A 208 21.18 10.09 15.43
C ASP A 208 19.83 9.56 15.94
N ILE A 209 18.74 10.32 15.74
CA ILE A 209 17.38 9.89 16.09
C ILE A 209 16.97 8.64 15.31
N ALA A 210 17.18 8.62 13.98
CA ALA A 210 16.83 7.48 13.15
C ALA A 210 17.59 6.22 13.57
N THR A 211 18.88 6.35 13.89
CA THR A 211 19.72 5.25 14.38
C THR A 211 19.24 4.76 15.75
N ALA A 212 18.89 5.67 16.66
CA ALA A 212 18.35 5.32 17.98
C ALA A 212 16.99 4.61 17.88
N ILE A 213 16.10 5.05 16.97
CA ILE A 213 14.81 4.39 16.72
C ILE A 213 15.01 3.01 16.11
N LEU A 214 15.90 2.87 15.12
CA LEU A 214 16.19 1.58 14.50
C LEU A 214 16.79 0.59 15.49
N LEU A 215 17.74 1.02 16.31
CA LEU A 215 18.33 0.17 17.35
C LEU A 215 17.32 -0.13 18.46
N GLY A 216 16.55 0.87 18.89
CA GLY A 216 15.54 0.72 19.94
C GLY A 216 14.41 -0.22 19.54
N ASN A 217 13.78 0.01 18.39
CA ASN A 217 12.72 -0.86 17.87
C ASN A 217 13.27 -2.21 17.39
N GLY A 218 14.47 -2.25 16.82
CA GLY A 218 15.11 -3.48 16.37
C GLY A 218 15.45 -4.41 17.54
N LEU A 219 16.11 -3.90 18.57
CA LEU A 219 16.38 -4.65 19.81
C LEU A 219 15.08 -4.98 20.55
N GLY A 220 14.12 -4.04 20.59
CA GLY A 220 12.81 -4.25 21.19
C GLY A 220 12.05 -5.39 20.52
N GLY A 221 12.03 -5.43 19.18
CA GLY A 221 11.43 -6.51 18.41
C GLY A 221 12.12 -7.86 18.62
N LEU A 222 13.45 -7.90 18.67
CA LEU A 222 14.20 -9.13 18.98
C LEU A 222 13.91 -9.68 20.38
N ILE A 223 13.66 -8.80 21.35
CA ILE A 223 13.29 -9.19 22.72
C ILE A 223 11.82 -9.61 22.79
N GLN A 224 10.94 -8.94 22.07
CA GLN A 224 9.49 -9.19 22.09
C GLN A 224 9.07 -10.41 21.26
N GLY A 225 9.88 -10.84 20.29
CA GLY A 225 9.59 -11.95 19.38
C GLY A 225 8.90 -11.49 18.11
#